data_AF-A0AAU6FZ10-F1
#
_entry.id   AF-A0AAU6FZ10-F1
#
_cell.length_a   1.000
_cell.length_b   1.000
_cell.length_c   1.000
_cell.angle_alpha   90.00
_cell.angle_beta   90.00
_cell.angle_gamma   90.00
#
_symmetry.space_group_name_H-M   'P 1'
#
loop_
_entity.id
_entity.type
_entity.pdbx_description
1 polymer ?
#
loop_
_entity_poly.entity_id
_entity_poly.type
_entity_poly.pdbx_seq_one_letter_code
_entity_poly.pdbx_strand_id
1 'polypeptide(L)'
;MSIRSHPGPQQPTRKGPAVDADRAGRCTERVRDIAEDIVIVADALIHRASDNTATAPELLHLVNTVTSLAQQATGGIVVRQRSQGKPLSDLAPELNLTEDRIRKKYDPQTIDRNLATRTRPLRASLTTTAATVPTTKDLLRQPRQRLACAMTRMWKQSRLPQSALARHMNIDASYVSRMLSGERDISLQHMNMIVDKCAGNLDLVKPLWAVATGLQTPADEPVRAMRSYLRALHYAAGSPSDTRIVNSVQRTIIKAEVRQAFEGPGVPQWQVVRQLTIAFQSLPEITWPMWRNARSTVEPGDSTSTSTATSTFSAGAFG
;
A
#
# COMPACT_ATOMS: atom_id res chain seq x y z
N MET A 1 -42.40 -11.27 68.42
CA MET A 1 -41.97 -10.21 67.48
C MET A 1 -41.44 -10.89 66.23
N SER A 2 -42.24 -10.99 65.17
CA SER A 2 -41.86 -11.59 63.87
C SER A 2 -41.76 -10.47 62.85
N ILE A 3 -40.53 -10.13 62.46
CA ILE A 3 -40.29 -9.11 61.44
C ILE A 3 -40.41 -9.77 60.07
N ARG A 4 -41.36 -9.25 59.29
CA ARG A 4 -41.61 -9.59 57.88
C ARG A 4 -40.35 -9.40 57.03
N SER A 5 -39.89 -10.45 56.38
CA SER A 5 -39.01 -10.34 55.22
C SER A 5 -39.86 -10.00 53.99
N HIS A 6 -39.92 -8.71 53.65
CA HIS A 6 -40.44 -8.28 52.35
C HIS A 6 -39.39 -8.57 51.27
N PRO A 7 -39.72 -9.28 50.17
CA PRO A 7 -38.87 -9.33 49.00
C PRO A 7 -38.84 -7.91 48.39
N GLY A 8 -37.66 -7.31 48.37
CA GLY A 8 -37.45 -6.01 47.73
C GLY A 8 -37.85 -6.06 46.25
N PRO A 9 -38.29 -4.93 45.67
CA PRO A 9 -38.73 -4.88 44.29
C PRO A 9 -37.61 -5.39 43.38
N GLN A 10 -37.91 -6.46 42.64
CA GLN A 10 -37.06 -6.96 41.56
C GLN A 10 -36.78 -5.79 40.61
N GLN A 11 -35.54 -5.33 40.62
CA GLN A 11 -35.06 -4.36 39.64
C GLN A 11 -35.38 -4.92 38.25
N PRO A 12 -36.13 -4.17 37.41
CA PRO A 12 -36.43 -4.64 36.06
C PRO A 12 -35.12 -4.91 35.34
N THR A 13 -35.01 -6.11 34.78
CA THR A 13 -33.95 -6.54 33.86
C THR A 13 -33.72 -5.41 32.86
N ARG A 14 -32.58 -4.72 33.03
CA ARG A 14 -32.20 -3.57 32.23
C ARG A 14 -32.13 -4.06 30.78
N LYS A 15 -33.12 -3.64 29.97
CA LYS A 15 -33.20 -3.94 28.53
C LYS A 15 -31.80 -3.79 27.94
N GLY A 16 -31.25 -4.90 27.44
CA GLY A 16 -29.99 -4.86 26.70
C GLY A 16 -30.09 -3.82 25.58
N PRO A 17 -28.98 -3.16 25.20
CA PRO A 17 -29.02 -2.19 24.12
C PRO A 17 -29.67 -2.87 22.91
N ALA A 18 -30.74 -2.27 22.39
CA ALA A 18 -31.44 -2.78 21.23
C ALA A 18 -30.41 -3.05 20.13
N VAL A 19 -30.39 -4.28 19.63
CA VAL A 19 -29.60 -4.64 18.46
C VAL A 19 -30.05 -3.73 17.33
N ASP A 20 -29.15 -2.89 16.85
CA ASP A 20 -29.40 -1.87 15.82
C ASP A 20 -28.46 -2.18 14.65
N ALA A 21 -28.95 -3.04 13.76
CA ALA A 21 -28.20 -3.50 12.59
C ALA A 21 -27.84 -2.35 11.65
N ASP A 22 -28.72 -1.35 11.51
CA ASP A 22 -28.50 -0.19 10.67
C ASP A 22 -27.37 0.68 11.22
N ARG A 23 -27.34 0.91 12.54
CA ARG A 23 -26.23 1.61 13.20
C ARG A 23 -24.92 0.84 13.07
N ALA A 24 -24.95 -0.48 13.25
CA ALA A 24 -23.76 -1.31 13.03
C ALA A 24 -23.25 -1.22 11.58
N GLY A 25 -24.16 -1.16 10.59
CA GLY A 25 -23.85 -0.92 9.18
C GLY A 25 -23.16 0.43 8.97
N ARG A 26 -23.78 1.53 9.44
CA ARG A 26 -23.22 2.89 9.35
C ARG A 26 -21.84 2.99 10.03
N CYS A 27 -21.66 2.40 11.21
CA CYS A 27 -20.35 2.39 11.87
C CYS A 27 -19.31 1.60 11.06
N THR A 28 -19.70 0.51 10.41
CA THR A 28 -18.79 -0.28 9.55
C THR A 28 -18.29 0.55 8.36
N GLU A 29 -19.20 1.24 7.66
CA GLU A 29 -18.85 2.14 6.56
C GLU A 29 -17.94 3.28 7.03
N ARG A 30 -18.26 3.90 8.17
CA ARG A 30 -17.45 5.00 8.73
C ARG A 30 -16.07 4.55 9.15
N VAL A 31 -15.92 3.35 9.71
CA VAL A 31 -14.60 2.78 10.04
C VAL A 31 -13.79 2.51 8.78
N ARG A 32 -14.41 2.01 7.70
CA ARG A 32 -13.73 1.85 6.39
C ARG A 32 -13.25 3.21 5.85
N ASP A 33 -14.12 4.21 5.84
CA ASP A 33 -13.79 5.58 5.41
C ASP A 33 -12.62 6.17 6.22
N ILE A 34 -12.59 5.92 7.54
CA ILE A 34 -11.49 6.39 8.40
C ILE A 34 -10.20 5.62 8.10
N ALA A 35 -10.27 4.31 7.85
CA ALA A 35 -9.10 3.51 7.49
C ALA A 35 -8.47 3.99 6.17
N GLU A 36 -9.29 4.33 5.16
CA GLU A 36 -8.81 4.96 3.93
C GLU A 36 -8.09 6.29 4.20
N ASP A 37 -8.68 7.15 5.03
CA ASP A 37 -8.06 8.42 5.37
C ASP A 37 -6.76 8.25 6.18
N ILE A 38 -6.65 7.21 7.02
CA ILE A 38 -5.41 6.87 7.74
C ILE A 38 -4.31 6.52 6.73
N VAL A 39 -4.61 5.70 5.73
CA VAL A 39 -3.64 5.32 4.68
C VAL A 39 -3.15 6.57 3.96
N ILE A 40 -4.06 7.46 3.58
CA ILE A 40 -3.72 8.71 2.89
C ILE A 40 -2.79 9.60 3.74
N VAL A 41 -3.12 9.81 5.02
CA VAL A 41 -2.32 10.68 5.90
C VAL A 41 -0.98 10.03 6.27
N ALA A 42 -0.96 8.71 6.45
CA ALA A 42 0.27 7.96 6.68
C ALA A 42 1.21 8.01 5.47
N ASP A 43 0.67 7.93 4.26
CA ASP A 43 1.43 8.09 3.02
C ASP A 43 2.02 9.50 2.90
N ALA A 44 1.23 10.54 3.18
CA ALA A 44 1.71 11.92 3.26
C ALA A 44 2.82 12.10 4.31
N LEU A 45 2.69 11.45 5.47
CA LEU A 45 3.71 11.44 6.51
C LEU A 45 5.01 10.77 6.03
N ILE A 46 4.91 9.61 5.37
CA ILE A 46 6.07 8.89 4.82
C ILE A 46 6.79 9.77 3.78
N HIS A 47 6.05 10.39 2.87
CA HIS A 47 6.62 11.29 1.86
C HIS A 47 7.29 12.50 2.49
N ARG A 48 6.61 13.17 3.43
CA ARG A 48 7.16 14.38 4.04
C ARG A 48 8.34 14.07 4.96
N ALA A 49 8.30 12.97 5.71
CA ALA A 49 9.44 12.54 6.53
C ALA A 49 10.68 12.14 5.71
N SER A 50 10.48 11.77 4.44
CA SER A 50 11.58 11.43 3.51
C SER A 50 12.16 12.65 2.78
N ASP A 51 11.55 13.82 2.95
CA ASP A 51 11.98 15.09 2.36
C ASP A 51 12.84 15.86 3.38
N ASN A 52 14.10 16.12 3.02
CA ASN A 52 15.05 16.86 3.88
C ASN A 52 14.63 18.32 4.14
N THR A 53 13.60 18.82 3.45
CA THR A 53 13.03 20.16 3.66
C THR A 53 11.81 20.18 4.58
N ALA A 54 11.39 19.04 5.11
CA ALA A 54 10.24 18.96 6.00
C ALA A 54 10.50 19.59 7.36
N THR A 55 9.55 20.40 7.81
CA THR A 55 9.62 21.03 9.12
C THR A 55 9.03 20.12 10.20
N ALA A 56 9.58 20.14 11.41
CA ALA A 56 9.06 19.34 12.53
C ALA A 56 7.56 19.58 12.84
N PRO A 57 7.02 20.82 12.74
CA PRO A 57 5.59 21.06 12.92
C PRO A 57 4.70 20.35 11.87
N GLU A 58 5.13 20.26 10.62
CA GLU A 58 4.39 19.56 9.56
C GLU A 58 4.31 18.05 9.82
N LEU A 59 5.44 17.45 10.21
CA LEU A 59 5.49 16.03 10.56
C LEU A 59 4.61 15.74 11.78
N LEU A 60 4.68 16.60 12.81
CA LEU A 60 3.86 16.45 14.01
C LEU A 60 2.36 16.61 13.71
N HIS A 61 1.99 17.50 12.80
CA HIS A 61 0.61 17.65 12.37
C HIS A 61 0.06 16.38 11.71
N LEU A 62 0.83 15.74 10.84
CA LEU A 62 0.46 14.50 10.17
C LEU A 62 0.34 13.33 11.18
N VAL A 63 1.30 13.20 12.11
CA VAL A 63 1.24 12.20 13.20
C VAL A 63 0.00 12.40 14.08
N ASN A 64 -0.30 13.64 14.46
CA ASN A 64 -1.49 13.96 15.25
C ASN A 64 -2.79 13.65 14.49
N THR A 65 -2.80 13.86 13.18
CA THR A 65 -3.93 13.54 12.32
C THR A 65 -4.17 12.03 12.24
N VAL A 66 -3.12 11.22 12.04
CA VAL A 66 -3.22 9.74 12.11
C VAL A 66 -3.74 9.29 13.47
N THR A 67 -3.20 9.85 14.56
CA THR A 67 -3.62 9.51 15.92
C THR A 67 -5.09 9.83 16.16
N SER A 68 -5.56 10.99 15.70
CA SER A 68 -6.97 11.38 15.80
C SER A 68 -7.89 10.44 15.01
N LEU A 69 -7.51 10.10 13.78
CA LEU A 69 -8.26 9.16 12.94
C LEU A 69 -8.33 7.77 13.58
N ALA A 70 -7.21 7.27 14.12
CA ALA A 70 -7.19 6.00 14.82
C ALA A 70 -8.15 5.98 16.02
N GLN A 71 -8.19 7.08 16.81
CA GLN A 71 -9.14 7.21 17.92
C GLN A 71 -10.60 7.20 17.46
N GLN A 72 -10.91 7.84 16.33
CA GLN A 72 -12.25 7.84 15.75
C GLN A 72 -12.66 6.45 15.25
N ALA A 73 -11.75 5.74 14.60
CA ALA A 73 -11.96 4.34 14.17
C ALA A 73 -12.25 3.45 15.39
N THR A 74 -11.46 3.57 16.46
CA THR A 74 -11.67 2.85 17.71
C THR A 74 -13.05 3.11 18.30
N GLY A 75 -13.50 4.36 18.33
CA GLY A 75 -14.87 4.70 18.75
C GLY A 75 -15.94 4.03 17.89
N GLY A 76 -15.79 4.07 16.57
CA GLY A 76 -16.71 3.41 15.63
C GLY A 76 -16.78 1.90 15.80
N ILE A 77 -15.65 1.24 16.08
CA ILE A 77 -15.58 -0.20 16.34
C ILE A 77 -16.33 -0.56 17.64
N VAL A 78 -16.14 0.20 18.71
CA VAL A 78 -16.82 -0.01 20.00
C VAL A 78 -18.34 0.13 19.85
N VAL A 79 -18.80 1.18 19.16
CA VAL A 79 -20.25 1.41 18.93
C VAL A 79 -20.84 0.33 18.02
N ARG A 80 -20.11 -0.10 16.98
CA ARG A 80 -20.51 -1.23 16.14
C ARG A 80 -20.71 -2.50 16.96
N GLN A 81 -19.75 -2.85 17.82
CA GLN A 81 -19.83 -4.05 18.65
C GLN A 81 -21.04 -4.02 19.59
N ARG A 82 -21.27 -2.88 20.23
CA ARG A 82 -22.43 -2.67 21.10
C ARG A 82 -23.76 -2.75 20.34
N SER A 83 -23.82 -2.21 19.12
CA SER A 83 -25.02 -2.22 18.27
C SER A 83 -25.32 -3.62 17.71
N GLN A 84 -24.31 -4.49 17.65
CA GLN A 84 -24.46 -5.91 17.32
C GLN A 84 -24.88 -6.78 18.50
N GLY A 85 -25.06 -6.20 19.70
CA GLY A 85 -25.40 -6.94 20.93
C GLY A 85 -24.27 -7.81 21.47
N LYS A 86 -23.04 -7.65 20.97
CA LYS A 86 -21.86 -8.39 21.44
C LYS A 86 -21.30 -7.77 22.71
N PRO A 87 -20.76 -8.57 23.64
CA PRO A 87 -20.23 -8.05 24.90
C PRO A 87 -18.97 -7.20 24.64
N LEU A 88 -18.80 -6.15 25.43
CA LEU A 88 -17.63 -5.27 25.33
C LEU A 88 -16.39 -5.84 26.04
N SER A 89 -16.55 -6.92 26.81
CA SER A 89 -15.45 -7.69 27.39
C SER A 89 -14.42 -8.13 26.35
N ASP A 90 -14.87 -8.40 25.12
CA ASP A 90 -13.99 -8.89 24.05
C ASP A 90 -13.04 -7.78 23.54
N LEU A 91 -13.37 -6.50 23.76
CA LEU A 91 -12.52 -5.35 23.41
C LEU A 91 -11.68 -4.84 24.57
N ALA A 92 -12.00 -5.24 25.81
CA ALA A 92 -11.26 -4.84 27.01
C ALA A 92 -9.74 -5.12 26.95
N PRO A 93 -9.27 -6.31 26.52
CA PRO A 93 -7.84 -6.59 26.44
C PRO A 93 -7.14 -5.71 25.38
N GLU A 94 -7.75 -5.57 24.20
CA GLU A 94 -7.18 -4.81 23.08
C GLU A 94 -7.05 -3.31 23.39
N LEU A 95 -8.02 -2.76 24.13
CA LEU A 95 -8.04 -1.35 24.50
C LEU A 95 -7.31 -1.06 25.81
N ASN A 96 -6.84 -2.09 26.53
CA ASN A 96 -6.29 -1.98 27.88
C ASN A 96 -7.22 -1.18 28.83
N LEU A 97 -8.52 -1.42 28.74
CA LEU A 97 -9.55 -0.72 29.52
C LEU A 97 -10.57 -1.71 30.07
N THR A 98 -11.09 -1.45 31.26
CA THR A 98 -12.23 -2.20 31.79
C THR A 98 -13.48 -1.95 30.97
N GLU A 99 -14.41 -2.91 30.94
CA GLU A 99 -15.69 -2.76 30.22
C GLU A 99 -16.44 -1.47 30.62
N ASP A 100 -16.45 -1.15 31.92
CA ASP A 100 -17.11 0.04 32.43
C ASP A 100 -16.43 1.34 31.95
N ARG A 101 -15.10 1.35 31.87
CA ARG A 101 -14.35 2.47 31.27
C ARG A 101 -14.60 2.59 29.78
N ILE A 102 -14.71 1.49 29.04
CA ILE A 102 -15.06 1.50 27.60
C ILE A 102 -16.44 2.12 27.42
N ARG A 103 -17.41 1.70 28.23
CA ARG A 103 -18.79 2.21 28.17
C ARG A 103 -18.88 3.70 28.47
N LYS A 104 -18.07 4.20 29.41
CA LYS A 104 -18.00 5.62 29.77
C LYS A 104 -17.23 6.45 28.74
N LYS A 105 -16.15 5.92 28.16
CA LYS A 105 -15.28 6.62 27.22
C LYS A 105 -15.89 6.72 25.81
N TYR A 106 -16.60 5.68 25.37
CA TYR A 106 -17.18 5.59 24.02
C TYR A 106 -18.71 5.59 24.10
N ASP A 107 -19.26 6.73 24.52
CA ASP A 107 -20.70 6.93 24.52
C ASP A 107 -21.26 6.90 23.08
N PRO A 108 -22.26 6.06 22.75
CA PRO A 108 -22.73 5.89 21.39
C PRO A 108 -23.27 7.15 20.72
N GLN A 109 -23.96 8.03 21.46
CA GLN A 109 -24.50 9.27 20.88
C GLN A 109 -23.36 10.23 20.54
N THR A 110 -22.39 10.33 21.45
CA THR A 110 -21.19 11.17 21.26
C THR A 110 -20.38 10.69 20.05
N ILE A 111 -20.15 9.39 19.94
CA ILE A 111 -19.39 8.80 18.82
C ILE A 111 -20.15 8.97 17.50
N ASP A 112 -21.46 8.70 17.45
CA ASP A 112 -22.24 8.90 16.22
C ASP A 112 -22.21 10.36 15.77
N ARG A 113 -22.36 11.30 16.71
CA ARG A 113 -22.25 12.73 16.41
C ARG A 113 -20.87 13.06 15.84
N ASN A 114 -19.80 12.59 16.49
CA ASN A 114 -18.43 12.82 16.04
C ASN A 114 -18.15 12.20 14.66
N LEU A 115 -18.67 11.00 14.38
CA LEU A 115 -18.56 10.33 13.08
C LEU A 115 -19.38 11.04 11.99
N ALA A 116 -20.52 11.63 12.35
CA ALA A 116 -21.38 12.39 11.44
C ALA A 116 -20.79 13.77 11.10
N THR A 117 -20.25 14.49 12.08
CA THR A 117 -19.60 15.78 11.91
C THR A 117 -18.13 15.67 11.47
N ARG A 118 -17.65 14.43 11.21
CA ARG A 118 -16.29 14.17 10.79
C ARG A 118 -16.00 14.86 9.45
N THR A 119 -15.06 15.79 9.49
CA THR A 119 -14.47 16.38 8.29
C THR A 119 -13.31 15.49 7.83
N ARG A 120 -13.36 14.99 6.58
CA ARG A 120 -12.25 14.21 6.02
C ARG A 120 -11.00 15.09 5.97
N PRO A 121 -9.86 14.67 6.56
CA PRO A 121 -8.69 15.52 6.70
C PRO A 121 -8.12 16.02 5.37
N LEU A 122 -8.29 15.27 4.27
CA LEU A 122 -7.82 15.70 2.96
C LEU A 122 -8.83 16.51 2.12
N ARG A 123 -10.09 16.66 2.58
CA ARG A 123 -11.11 17.44 1.85
C ARG A 123 -11.26 18.88 2.35
N ALA A 124 -10.74 19.19 3.54
CA ALA A 124 -10.91 20.51 4.17
C ALA A 124 -9.64 21.37 4.23
N SER A 125 -8.47 20.86 3.86
CA SER A 125 -7.22 21.65 3.84
C SER A 125 -6.83 22.17 2.45
N LEU A 126 -7.74 22.16 1.47
CA LEU A 126 -7.48 22.69 0.13
C LEU A 126 -7.85 24.18 -0.05
N THR A 127 -8.25 24.89 1.00
CA THR A 127 -8.63 26.31 0.89
C THR A 127 -7.54 27.32 1.23
N THR A 128 -6.35 26.91 1.71
CA THR A 128 -5.28 27.89 1.97
C THR A 128 -3.88 27.30 1.77
N THR A 129 -3.59 26.78 0.59
CA THR A 129 -2.30 26.86 -0.14
C THR A 129 -2.40 25.93 -1.35
N ALA A 130 -2.11 26.46 -2.53
CA ALA A 130 -2.09 25.83 -3.85
C ALA A 130 -2.32 24.29 -3.87
N ALA A 131 -3.53 23.91 -4.28
CA ALA A 131 -3.92 22.54 -4.57
C ALA A 131 -3.00 21.89 -5.61
N THR A 132 -2.28 20.84 -5.24
CA THR A 132 -1.90 19.79 -6.20
C THR A 132 -3.01 18.75 -6.18
N VAL A 133 -4.04 19.00 -7.00
CA VAL A 133 -4.89 17.92 -7.54
C VAL A 133 -3.94 16.83 -8.03
N PRO A 134 -4.18 15.51 -7.83
CA PRO A 134 -3.42 14.50 -8.56
C PRO A 134 -3.58 14.87 -10.02
N THR A 135 -2.49 15.34 -10.62
CA THR A 135 -2.54 15.73 -12.02
C THR A 135 -3.05 14.52 -12.80
N THR A 136 -3.77 14.71 -13.92
CA THR A 136 -4.16 13.58 -14.79
C THR A 136 -2.99 12.63 -15.07
N LYS A 137 -1.75 13.16 -15.02
CA LYS A 137 -0.48 12.43 -15.07
C LYS A 137 -0.27 11.44 -13.93
N ASP A 138 -0.63 11.74 -12.69
CA ASP A 138 -0.44 10.85 -11.53
C ASP A 138 -1.42 9.68 -11.55
N LEU A 139 -2.65 9.91 -12.02
CA LEU A 139 -3.60 8.82 -12.28
C LEU A 139 -3.03 7.83 -13.30
N LEU A 140 -2.42 8.32 -14.38
CA LEU A 140 -1.76 7.47 -15.38
C LEU A 140 -0.56 6.71 -14.79
N ARG A 141 0.10 7.25 -13.77
CA ARG A 141 1.28 6.62 -13.14
C ARG A 141 0.95 5.52 -12.13
N GLN A 142 -0.33 5.38 -11.77
CA GLN A 142 -0.76 4.36 -10.82
C GLN A 142 -0.42 2.94 -11.30
N PRO A 143 -0.08 2.02 -10.38
CA PRO A 143 0.19 0.62 -10.68
C PRO A 143 -0.88 -0.04 -11.55
N ARG A 144 -2.16 0.23 -11.24
CA ARG A 144 -3.30 -0.31 -11.99
C ARG A 144 -3.29 0.13 -13.45
N GLN A 145 -2.95 1.40 -13.70
CA GLN A 145 -2.84 1.92 -15.05
C GLN A 145 -1.62 1.35 -15.79
N ARG A 146 -0.50 1.11 -15.09
CA ARG A 146 0.66 0.42 -15.69
C ARG A 146 0.32 -1.02 -16.09
N LEU A 147 -0.41 -1.75 -15.25
CA LEU A 147 -0.94 -3.07 -15.56
C LEU A 147 -1.88 -3.02 -16.78
N ALA A 148 -2.82 -2.08 -16.81
CA ALA A 148 -3.76 -1.90 -17.92
C ALA A 148 -3.03 -1.62 -19.25
N CYS A 149 -1.97 -0.79 -19.23
CA CYS A 149 -1.12 -0.55 -20.39
C CYS A 149 -0.43 -1.84 -20.87
N ALA A 150 0.16 -2.63 -19.97
CA ALA A 150 0.81 -3.89 -20.32
C ALA A 150 -0.17 -4.91 -20.92
N MET A 151 -1.36 -5.04 -20.32
CA MET A 151 -2.42 -5.96 -20.77
C MET A 151 -2.99 -5.54 -22.13
N THR A 152 -3.27 -4.24 -22.31
CA THR A 152 -3.72 -3.70 -23.60
C THR A 152 -2.67 -3.92 -24.68
N ARG A 153 -1.38 -3.74 -24.37
CA ARG A 153 -0.29 -4.00 -25.31
C ARG A 153 -0.22 -5.47 -25.70
N MET A 154 -0.27 -6.37 -24.73
CA MET A 154 -0.29 -7.82 -24.96
C MET A 154 -1.45 -8.24 -25.86
N TRP A 155 -2.65 -7.75 -25.56
CA TRP A 155 -3.84 -8.01 -26.36
C TRP A 155 -3.72 -7.44 -27.79
N LYS A 156 -3.23 -6.21 -27.95
CA LYS A 156 -3.03 -5.63 -29.30
C LYS A 156 -1.98 -6.39 -30.10
N GLN A 157 -0.93 -6.92 -29.46
CA GLN A 157 0.10 -7.73 -30.11
C GLN A 157 -0.42 -9.09 -30.58
N SER A 158 -1.36 -9.70 -29.85
CA SER A 158 -1.97 -10.98 -30.26
C SER A 158 -2.93 -10.86 -31.44
N ARG A 159 -3.29 -9.63 -31.86
CA ARG A 159 -4.22 -9.33 -32.96
C ARG A 159 -5.60 -9.98 -32.83
N LEU A 160 -5.96 -10.44 -31.63
CA LEU A 160 -7.26 -11.03 -31.35
C LEU A 160 -8.32 -9.93 -31.21
N PRO A 161 -9.54 -10.12 -31.72
CA PRO A 161 -10.63 -9.20 -31.42
C PRO A 161 -10.99 -9.30 -29.93
N GLN A 162 -11.34 -8.18 -29.31
CA GLN A 162 -11.73 -8.13 -27.88
C GLN A 162 -12.92 -9.07 -27.57
N SER A 163 -13.81 -9.26 -28.55
CA SER A 163 -14.94 -10.18 -28.44
C SER A 163 -14.52 -11.65 -28.36
N ALA A 164 -13.37 -12.05 -28.90
CA ALA A 164 -12.83 -13.39 -28.73
C ALA A 164 -12.27 -13.60 -27.32
N LEU A 165 -11.68 -12.55 -26.74
CA LEU A 165 -11.21 -12.58 -25.35
C LEU A 165 -12.38 -12.67 -24.37
N ALA A 166 -13.42 -11.87 -24.58
CA ALA A 166 -14.67 -11.89 -23.81
C ALA A 166 -15.33 -13.27 -23.81
N ARG A 167 -15.47 -13.89 -25.00
CA ARG A 167 -15.99 -15.26 -25.14
C ARG A 167 -15.14 -16.30 -24.43
N HIS A 168 -13.81 -16.22 -24.55
CA HIS A 168 -12.91 -17.16 -23.90
C HIS A 168 -12.99 -17.10 -22.37
N MET A 169 -13.17 -15.89 -21.83
CA MET A 169 -13.28 -15.65 -20.39
C MET A 169 -14.71 -15.79 -19.84
N ASN A 170 -15.71 -16.06 -20.71
CA ASN A 170 -17.13 -16.11 -20.38
C ASN A 170 -17.66 -14.85 -19.65
N ILE A 171 -17.26 -13.66 -20.12
CA ILE A 171 -17.68 -12.36 -19.58
C ILE A 171 -18.04 -11.37 -20.69
N ASP A 172 -18.75 -10.31 -20.34
CA ASP A 172 -19.14 -9.27 -21.29
C ASP A 172 -17.93 -8.50 -21.86
N ALA A 173 -18.01 -8.14 -23.14
CA ALA A 173 -16.97 -7.35 -23.81
C ALA A 173 -16.73 -5.99 -23.14
N SER A 174 -17.78 -5.39 -22.56
CA SER A 174 -17.68 -4.17 -21.75
C SER A 174 -16.85 -4.40 -20.48
N TYR A 175 -17.00 -5.54 -19.82
CA TYR A 175 -16.21 -5.91 -18.65
C TYR A 175 -14.71 -6.05 -19.00
N VAL A 176 -14.41 -6.70 -20.13
CA VAL A 176 -13.05 -6.78 -20.69
C VAL A 176 -12.50 -5.38 -20.98
N SER A 177 -13.30 -4.49 -21.57
CA SER A 177 -12.89 -3.12 -21.88
C SER A 177 -12.45 -2.38 -20.63
N ARG A 178 -13.23 -2.47 -19.55
CA ARG A 178 -12.97 -1.80 -18.28
C ARG A 178 -11.74 -2.36 -17.56
N MET A 179 -11.45 -3.65 -17.72
CA MET A 179 -10.20 -4.25 -17.25
C MET A 179 -8.99 -3.70 -18.03
N LEU A 180 -9.09 -3.68 -19.36
CA LEU A 180 -8.00 -3.22 -20.23
C LEU A 180 -7.77 -1.69 -20.16
N SER A 181 -8.78 -0.89 -19.84
CA SER A 181 -8.66 0.55 -19.58
C SER A 181 -8.18 0.87 -18.16
N GLY A 182 -8.07 -0.13 -17.29
CA GLY A 182 -7.72 0.10 -15.90
C GLY A 182 -8.81 0.84 -15.13
N GLU A 183 -10.07 0.76 -15.55
CA GLU A 183 -11.24 1.18 -14.76
C GLU A 183 -11.65 0.14 -13.73
N ARG A 184 -11.35 -1.13 -13.99
CA ARG A 184 -11.67 -2.27 -13.13
C ARG A 184 -10.42 -3.10 -12.83
N ASP A 185 -10.37 -3.63 -11.61
CA ASP A 185 -9.27 -4.49 -11.18
C ASP A 185 -9.32 -5.83 -11.90
N ILE A 186 -8.14 -6.35 -12.23
CA ILE A 186 -7.97 -7.64 -12.90
C ILE A 186 -7.62 -8.67 -11.82
N SER A 187 -8.44 -9.72 -11.69
CA SER A 187 -8.11 -10.83 -10.80
C SER A 187 -6.96 -11.66 -11.39
N LEU A 188 -6.24 -12.41 -10.54
CA LEU A 188 -5.17 -13.31 -10.98
C LEU A 188 -5.67 -14.30 -12.05
N GLN A 189 -6.87 -14.84 -11.87
CA GLN A 189 -7.49 -15.77 -12.82
C GLN A 189 -7.74 -15.09 -14.18
N HIS A 190 -8.33 -13.89 -14.19
CA HIS A 190 -8.57 -13.15 -15.43
C HIS A 190 -7.26 -12.78 -16.13
N MET A 191 -6.23 -12.37 -15.39
CA MET A 191 -4.92 -12.10 -15.95
C MET A 191 -4.34 -13.35 -16.63
N ASN A 192 -4.35 -14.50 -15.95
CA ASN A 192 -3.82 -15.76 -16.51
C ASN A 192 -4.56 -16.17 -17.78
N MET A 193 -5.90 -16.08 -17.81
CA MET A 193 -6.69 -16.39 -19.02
C MET A 193 -6.36 -15.45 -20.18
N ILE A 194 -6.14 -14.16 -19.92
CA ILE A 194 -5.76 -13.22 -20.97
C ILE A 194 -4.35 -13.52 -21.50
N VAL A 195 -3.40 -13.78 -20.59
CA VAL A 195 -2.02 -14.11 -20.94
C VAL A 195 -1.96 -15.39 -21.79
N ASP A 196 -2.65 -16.44 -21.34
CA ASP A 196 -2.76 -17.71 -22.08
C ASP A 196 -3.36 -17.50 -23.47
N LYS A 197 -4.51 -16.81 -23.54
CA LYS A 197 -5.19 -16.58 -24.82
C LYS A 197 -4.39 -15.71 -25.78
N CYS A 198 -3.61 -14.76 -25.27
CA CYS A 198 -2.76 -13.88 -26.08
C CYS A 198 -1.37 -14.45 -26.36
N ALA A 199 -1.06 -15.67 -25.91
CA ALA A 199 0.29 -16.25 -25.93
C ALA A 199 1.35 -15.29 -25.37
N GLY A 200 0.98 -14.57 -24.30
CA GLY A 200 1.80 -13.53 -23.68
C GLY A 200 2.80 -14.07 -22.67
N ASN A 201 3.79 -13.24 -22.32
CA ASN A 201 4.73 -13.56 -21.25
C ASN A 201 4.19 -13.12 -19.88
N LEU A 202 3.91 -14.10 -19.01
CA LEU A 202 3.42 -13.87 -17.65
C LEU A 202 4.40 -13.08 -16.78
N ASP A 203 5.71 -13.25 -16.98
CA ASP A 203 6.76 -12.59 -16.20
C ASP A 203 6.77 -11.06 -16.40
N LEU A 204 6.19 -10.58 -17.50
CA LEU A 204 6.09 -9.15 -17.81
C LEU A 204 4.84 -8.48 -17.24
N VAL A 205 3.89 -9.26 -16.72
CA VAL A 205 2.60 -8.74 -16.23
C VAL A 205 2.41 -9.01 -14.74
N LYS A 206 2.82 -10.20 -14.29
CA LYS A 206 2.69 -10.63 -12.89
C LYS A 206 3.33 -9.65 -11.89
N PRO A 207 4.52 -9.05 -12.14
CA PRO A 207 5.08 -8.05 -11.23
C PRO A 207 4.19 -6.80 -11.11
N LEU A 208 3.58 -6.34 -12.20
CA LEU A 208 2.69 -5.17 -12.19
C LEU A 208 1.38 -5.50 -11.46
N TRP A 209 0.86 -6.71 -11.64
CA TRP A 209 -0.34 -7.17 -10.94
C TRP A 209 -0.12 -7.29 -9.44
N ALA A 210 1.01 -7.85 -9.01
CA ALA A 210 1.36 -7.95 -7.59
C ALA A 210 1.41 -6.57 -6.93
N VAL A 211 2.09 -5.61 -7.56
CA VAL A 211 2.15 -4.24 -7.05
C VAL A 211 0.77 -3.56 -7.08
N ALA A 212 -0.03 -3.74 -8.14
CA ALA A 212 -1.35 -3.13 -8.24
C ALA A 212 -2.37 -3.66 -7.24
N THR A 213 -2.19 -4.89 -6.75
CA THR A 213 -3.06 -5.51 -5.74
C THR A 213 -2.50 -5.41 -4.33
N GLY A 214 -1.34 -4.76 -4.15
CA GLY A 214 -0.66 -4.64 -2.85
C GLY A 214 -0.05 -5.95 -2.35
N LEU A 215 0.09 -6.96 -3.21
CA LEU A 215 0.70 -8.23 -2.85
C LEU A 215 2.21 -8.05 -2.71
N GLN A 216 2.75 -8.39 -1.53
CA GLN A 216 4.18 -8.36 -1.30
C GLN A 216 4.87 -9.42 -2.17
N THR A 217 5.95 -9.02 -2.86
CA THR A 217 6.75 -9.97 -3.64
C THR A 217 7.53 -10.86 -2.66
N PRO A 218 7.65 -12.18 -2.88
CA PRO A 218 8.36 -13.08 -1.98
C PRO A 218 9.77 -12.57 -1.67
N ALA A 219 10.18 -12.67 -0.41
CA ALA A 219 11.44 -12.11 0.11
C ALA A 219 12.70 -12.84 -0.41
N ASP A 220 12.53 -13.99 -1.06
CA ASP A 220 13.62 -14.93 -1.35
C ASP A 220 14.58 -14.42 -2.45
N GLU A 221 14.13 -13.51 -3.33
CA GLU A 221 14.97 -12.94 -4.41
C GLU A 221 14.66 -11.46 -4.71
N PRO A 222 15.01 -10.51 -3.84
CA PRO A 222 14.60 -9.10 -3.98
C PRO A 222 15.25 -8.39 -5.16
N VAL A 223 16.49 -8.76 -5.53
CA VAL A 223 17.15 -8.25 -6.74
C VAL A 223 16.38 -8.66 -8.00
N ARG A 224 15.95 -9.93 -8.07
CA ARG A 224 15.16 -10.44 -9.21
C ARG A 224 13.78 -9.81 -9.25
N ALA A 225 13.14 -9.63 -8.10
CA ALA A 225 11.85 -8.94 -7.98
C ALA A 225 11.91 -7.51 -8.54
N MET A 226 12.90 -6.73 -8.11
CA MET A 226 13.11 -5.36 -8.59
C MET A 226 13.37 -5.33 -10.10
N ARG A 227 14.26 -6.19 -10.62
CA ARG A 227 14.52 -6.27 -12.07
C ARG A 227 13.29 -6.68 -12.87
N SER A 228 12.53 -7.65 -12.37
CA SER A 228 11.29 -8.12 -13.01
C SER A 228 10.26 -7.00 -13.08
N TYR A 229 10.14 -6.19 -12.02
CA TYR A 229 9.29 -5.01 -12.01
C TYR A 229 9.74 -3.94 -13.02
N LEU A 230 11.06 -3.63 -13.08
CA LEU A 230 11.61 -2.69 -14.07
C LEU A 230 11.39 -3.16 -15.50
N ARG A 231 11.57 -4.46 -15.79
CA ARG A 231 11.29 -5.06 -17.11
C ARG A 231 9.81 -4.98 -17.45
N ALA A 232 8.93 -5.23 -16.48
CA ALA A 232 7.50 -5.12 -16.67
C ALA A 232 7.06 -3.68 -16.95
N LEU A 233 7.63 -2.69 -16.26
CA LEU A 233 7.42 -1.27 -16.54
C LEU A 233 7.93 -0.87 -17.92
N HIS A 234 9.12 -1.33 -18.31
CA HIS A 234 9.66 -1.13 -19.66
C HIS A 234 8.71 -1.67 -20.73
N TYR A 235 8.17 -2.87 -20.52
CA TYR A 235 7.17 -3.46 -21.40
C TYR A 235 5.88 -2.62 -21.45
N ALA A 236 5.33 -2.20 -20.31
CA ALA A 236 4.15 -1.34 -20.22
C ALA A 236 4.34 0.01 -20.93
N ALA A 237 5.56 0.57 -20.89
CA ALA A 237 5.94 1.81 -21.57
C ALA A 237 6.15 1.64 -23.09
N GLY A 238 5.95 0.43 -23.62
CA GLY A 238 6.05 0.15 -25.05
C GLY A 238 7.40 -0.40 -25.51
N SER A 239 8.25 -0.84 -24.58
CA SER A 239 9.59 -1.38 -24.84
C SER A 239 10.50 -0.43 -25.62
N PRO A 240 10.69 0.83 -25.16
CA PRO A 240 11.57 1.78 -25.85
C PRO A 240 13.03 1.28 -25.91
N SER A 241 13.75 1.63 -26.98
CA SER A 241 15.18 1.30 -27.11
C SER A 241 16.04 2.03 -26.08
N ASP A 242 17.22 1.49 -25.74
CA ASP A 242 18.19 2.12 -24.81
C ASP A 242 18.48 3.59 -25.19
N THR A 243 18.62 3.87 -26.48
CA THR A 243 18.84 5.23 -27.00
C THR A 243 17.69 6.17 -26.67
N ARG A 244 16.45 5.69 -26.81
CA ARG A 244 15.23 6.46 -26.53
C ARG A 244 15.05 6.71 -25.04
N ILE A 245 15.38 5.71 -24.21
CA ILE A 245 15.37 5.82 -22.75
C ILE A 245 16.36 6.91 -22.31
N VAL A 246 17.63 6.79 -22.71
CA VAL A 246 18.69 7.74 -22.35
C VAL A 246 18.35 9.18 -22.78
N ASN A 247 17.76 9.34 -23.98
CA ASN A 247 17.31 10.66 -24.43
C ASN A 247 16.13 11.20 -23.60
N SER A 248 15.19 10.35 -23.18
CA SER A 248 14.01 10.76 -22.40
C SER A 248 14.35 11.28 -21.00
N VAL A 249 15.48 10.84 -20.44
CA VAL A 249 15.99 11.26 -19.12
C VAL A 249 17.12 12.28 -19.23
N GLN A 250 17.19 13.00 -20.35
CA GLN A 250 18.17 14.06 -20.61
C GLN A 250 19.63 13.60 -20.40
N ARG A 251 19.93 12.33 -20.71
CA ARG A 251 21.26 11.71 -20.55
C ARG A 251 21.82 11.73 -19.11
N THR A 252 20.95 11.82 -18.11
CA THR A 252 21.34 11.66 -16.69
C THR A 252 21.82 10.25 -16.35
N ILE A 253 21.52 9.27 -17.22
CA ILE A 253 22.02 7.89 -17.14
C ILE A 253 22.58 7.45 -18.51
N ILE A 254 23.51 6.50 -18.50
CA ILE A 254 24.13 5.92 -19.71
C ILE A 254 23.55 4.54 -20.06
N LYS A 255 23.77 4.09 -21.30
CA LYS A 255 23.27 2.77 -21.77
C LYS A 255 23.74 1.60 -20.90
N ALA A 256 24.97 1.65 -20.40
CA ALA A 256 25.51 0.62 -19.53
C ALA A 256 24.71 0.49 -18.23
N GLU A 257 24.27 1.61 -17.64
CA GLU A 257 23.44 1.62 -16.43
C GLU A 257 22.02 1.11 -16.70
N VAL A 258 21.46 1.41 -17.88
CA VAL A 258 20.17 0.85 -18.31
C VAL A 258 20.24 -0.67 -18.42
N ARG A 259 21.29 -1.20 -19.05
CA ARG A 259 21.51 -2.65 -19.17
C ARG A 259 21.77 -3.29 -17.81
N GLN A 260 22.60 -2.67 -16.98
CA GLN A 260 22.84 -3.12 -15.60
C GLN A 260 21.54 -3.20 -14.80
N ALA A 261 20.66 -2.21 -14.95
CA ALA A 261 19.37 -2.20 -14.25
C ALA A 261 18.44 -3.34 -14.67
N PHE A 262 18.50 -3.79 -15.93
CA PHE A 262 17.67 -4.88 -16.42
C PHE A 262 18.32 -6.25 -16.29
N GLU A 263 19.62 -6.38 -16.48
CA GLU A 263 20.32 -7.65 -16.68
C GLU A 263 21.33 -7.94 -15.56
N GLY A 264 21.86 -6.90 -14.91
CA GLY A 264 22.98 -7.00 -13.98
C GLY A 264 24.34 -6.85 -14.68
N PRO A 265 25.46 -7.07 -13.96
CA PRO A 265 25.54 -7.53 -12.57
C PRO A 265 25.27 -6.44 -11.51
N GLY A 266 24.95 -6.87 -10.29
CA GLY A 266 24.75 -5.99 -9.13
C GLY A 266 23.41 -5.25 -9.08
N VAL A 267 23.25 -4.41 -8.04
CA VAL A 267 22.08 -3.55 -7.86
C VAL A 267 22.46 -2.15 -8.37
N PRO A 268 21.74 -1.58 -9.36
CA PRO A 268 21.99 -0.22 -9.82
C PRO A 268 21.83 0.80 -8.69
N GLN A 269 22.47 1.96 -8.83
CA GLN A 269 22.30 3.07 -7.90
C GLN A 269 20.84 3.54 -7.89
N TRP A 270 20.37 4.05 -6.74
CA TRP A 270 18.99 4.53 -6.59
C TRP A 270 18.62 5.56 -7.64
N GLN A 271 19.54 6.48 -7.96
CA GLN A 271 19.31 7.50 -8.98
C GLN A 271 18.96 6.91 -10.35
N VAL A 272 19.62 5.81 -10.75
CA VAL A 272 19.33 5.11 -12.00
C VAL A 272 17.93 4.51 -11.96
N VAL A 273 17.58 3.81 -10.87
CA VAL A 273 16.26 3.22 -10.69
C VAL A 273 15.16 4.29 -10.73
N ARG A 274 15.34 5.40 -9.99
CA ARG A 274 14.40 6.51 -9.96
C ARG A 274 14.15 7.10 -11.36
N GLN A 275 15.21 7.36 -12.12
CA GLN A 275 15.09 7.92 -13.47
C GLN A 275 14.36 6.96 -14.42
N LEU A 276 14.67 5.67 -14.35
CA LEU A 276 13.98 4.63 -15.14
C LEU A 276 12.49 4.53 -14.77
N THR A 277 12.18 4.52 -13.47
CA THR A 277 10.79 4.48 -12.98
C THR A 277 9.98 5.67 -13.50
N ILE A 278 10.55 6.88 -13.46
CA ILE A 278 9.90 8.08 -13.99
C ILE A 278 9.75 8.01 -15.52
N ALA A 279 10.78 7.57 -16.23
CA ALA A 279 10.75 7.40 -17.69
C ALA A 279 9.64 6.43 -18.13
N PHE A 280 9.38 5.39 -17.34
CA PHE A 280 8.32 4.41 -17.59
C PHE A 280 6.95 4.79 -17.01
N GLN A 281 6.79 6.05 -16.60
CA GLN A 281 5.54 6.59 -16.05
C GLN A 281 5.05 5.79 -14.83
N SER A 282 5.96 5.37 -13.96
CA SER A 282 5.63 4.80 -12.65
C SER A 282 6.03 5.77 -11.53
N LEU A 283 5.61 5.44 -10.31
CA LEU A 283 5.89 6.17 -9.09
C LEU A 283 7.18 5.66 -8.44
N PRO A 284 8.23 6.50 -8.24
CA PRO A 284 9.44 6.14 -7.51
C PRO A 284 9.19 5.52 -6.13
N GLU A 285 8.10 5.93 -5.49
CA GLU A 285 7.63 5.53 -4.16
C GLU A 285 7.41 4.01 -4.08
N ILE A 286 7.00 3.39 -5.18
CA ILE A 286 6.83 1.94 -5.31
C ILE A 286 8.19 1.24 -5.40
N THR A 287 9.11 1.82 -6.18
CA THR A 287 10.40 1.18 -6.50
C THR A 287 11.46 1.35 -5.42
N TRP A 288 11.33 2.38 -4.59
CA TRP A 288 12.26 2.65 -3.49
C TRP A 288 12.37 1.49 -2.47
N PRO A 289 11.27 0.94 -1.92
CA PRO A 289 11.36 -0.19 -0.99
C PRO A 289 11.94 -1.43 -1.67
N MET A 290 11.63 -1.67 -2.95
CA MET A 290 12.19 -2.78 -3.72
C MET A 290 13.71 -2.65 -3.90
N TRP A 291 14.19 -1.44 -4.21
CA TRP A 291 15.62 -1.15 -4.34
C TRP A 291 16.37 -1.31 -3.02
N ARG A 292 15.79 -0.81 -1.92
CA ARG A 292 16.38 -0.96 -0.59
C ARG A 292 16.56 -2.43 -0.23
N ASN A 293 15.50 -3.23 -0.40
CA ASN A 293 15.54 -4.67 -0.12
C ASN A 293 16.58 -5.38 -1.00
N ALA A 294 16.68 -5.00 -2.28
CA ALA A 294 17.68 -5.54 -3.19
C ALA A 294 19.12 -5.20 -2.74
N ARG A 295 19.39 -3.96 -2.30
CA ARG A 295 20.72 -3.59 -1.79
C ARG A 295 21.09 -4.33 -0.51
N SER A 296 20.16 -4.47 0.42
CA SER A 296 20.42 -5.17 1.69
C SER A 296 20.83 -6.63 1.50
N THR A 297 20.43 -7.28 0.40
CA THR A 297 20.89 -8.65 0.08
C THR A 297 22.27 -8.76 -0.55
N VAL A 298 22.81 -7.65 -1.09
CA VAL A 298 24.15 -7.62 -1.70
C VAL A 298 25.20 -7.10 -0.72
N GLU A 299 24.78 -6.49 0.40
CA GLU A 299 25.66 -6.06 1.49
C GLU A 299 25.80 -7.03 2.69
N PRO A 300 26.06 -8.34 2.52
CA PRO A 300 26.71 -9.14 3.55
C PRO A 300 28.16 -9.42 3.15
N GLY A 301 29.13 -8.57 3.51
CA GLY A 301 30.54 -8.93 3.30
C GLY A 301 31.67 -7.91 3.42
N ASP A 302 31.46 -6.60 3.62
CA ASP A 302 32.58 -5.62 3.64
C ASP A 302 33.00 -5.14 5.05
N SER A 303 32.61 -5.86 6.09
CA SER A 303 33.03 -5.60 7.47
C SER A 303 33.57 -6.84 8.16
N THR A 304 34.69 -7.37 7.67
CA THR A 304 35.61 -8.17 8.47
C THR A 304 37.06 -7.86 8.11
N SER A 305 37.45 -6.60 8.30
CA SER A 305 38.85 -6.26 8.60
C SER A 305 39.13 -6.62 10.06
N THR A 306 39.13 -7.92 10.37
CA THR A 306 39.71 -8.40 11.62
C THR A 306 41.21 -8.25 11.49
N SER A 307 41.70 -7.20 12.14
CA SER A 307 43.06 -7.06 12.63
C SER A 307 43.59 -8.42 13.09
N THR A 308 44.36 -9.07 12.22
CA THR A 308 45.30 -10.11 12.63
C THR A 308 46.65 -9.43 12.65
N ALA A 309 46.96 -8.78 13.78
CA ALA A 309 48.32 -8.40 14.09
C ALA A 309 49.14 -9.69 14.16
N THR A 310 49.84 -10.00 13.08
CA THR A 310 50.89 -11.00 13.04
C THR A 310 52.06 -10.48 13.88
N SER A 311 52.03 -10.77 15.18
CA SER A 311 53.21 -10.66 16.04
C SER A 311 54.16 -11.80 15.68
N THR A 312 55.07 -11.54 14.75
CA THR A 312 56.19 -12.41 14.45
C THR A 312 57.20 -12.32 15.61
N PHE A 313 57.14 -13.27 16.55
CA PHE A 313 58.27 -13.53 17.44
C PHE A 313 59.39 -14.16 16.61
N SER A 314 60.44 -13.38 16.32
CA SER A 314 61.69 -13.88 15.76
C SER A 314 62.56 -14.37 16.91
N ALA A 315 62.76 -15.69 16.98
CA ALA A 315 63.76 -16.33 17.82
C ALA A 315 64.96 -16.69 16.94
N GLY A 316 66.12 -16.10 17.21
CA GLY A 316 67.38 -16.50 16.59
C GLY A 316 68.42 -15.39 16.52
N ALA A 317 69.22 -15.25 17.58
CA ALA A 317 70.65 -14.99 17.46
C ALA A 317 71.34 -15.28 18.81
N PHE A 318 71.98 -16.43 18.88
CA PHE A 318 73.18 -16.62 19.68
C PHE A 318 74.31 -15.86 18.96
N GLY A 319 75.11 -15.10 19.69
CA GLY A 319 76.23 -14.32 19.21
C GLY A 319 76.58 -13.22 20.19
#